data_AF-A0A3D4UIP1-F1
#
_entry.id   AF-A0A3D4UIP1-F1
#
_cell.length_a   1.000
_cell.length_b   1.000
_cell.length_c   1.000
_cell.angle_alpha   90.00
_cell.angle_beta   90.00
_cell.angle_gamma   90.00
#
_symmetry.space_group_name_H-M   'P 1'
#
loop_
_entity.id
_entity.type
_entity.pdbx_description
1 polymer ?
#
loop_
_entity_poly.entity_id
_entity_poly.type
_entity_poly.pdbx_seq_one_letter_code
_entity_poly.pdbx_strand_id
1 'polypeptide(L)'
;MPRRIIEADIKFVSLCPAGMNGIQTLYKSADKRAEFRGVTKASTEFDEKGEIHACVWAPNRIDREGDWADTSTVEKMAHAFARNGLSIDMVHNEVALSKDDVFVAENFIIQKGDPRFEGMKDHEGKDIGDLTGGWGIVLKVLNEDLKKAYREGAWNGVSMAGPAVVADEAPPIDDRLVAAMKSALGIRDTENQEVDVTKEEMEALLKAQTDSLKDLIKTEVATAVEEKVGKSEEDQPKDEPKD
;
A
#
# COMPACT_ATOMS: atom_id res chain seq x y z
N MET A 1 6.63 8.53 -8.49
CA MET A 1 6.56 9.31 -7.23
C MET A 1 5.29 8.90 -6.51
N PRO A 2 5.24 8.93 -5.16
CA PRO A 2 4.01 8.65 -4.44
C PRO A 2 2.92 9.67 -4.81
N ARG A 3 1.67 9.23 -4.83
CA ARG A 3 0.51 10.07 -5.10
C ARG A 3 -0.47 10.00 -3.93
N ARG A 4 -1.00 11.13 -3.52
CA ARG A 4 -2.03 11.21 -2.50
C ARG A 4 -3.40 11.14 -3.16
N ILE A 5 -4.27 10.28 -2.67
CA ILE A 5 -5.69 10.31 -3.01
C ILE A 5 -6.31 11.48 -2.25
N ILE A 6 -6.99 12.36 -2.99
CA ILE A 6 -7.67 13.54 -2.43
C ILE A 6 -9.17 13.27 -2.28
N GLU A 7 -9.75 12.62 -3.28
CA GLU A 7 -11.16 12.24 -3.33
C GLU A 7 -11.30 10.90 -4.04
N ALA A 8 -12.21 10.07 -3.56
CA ALA A 8 -12.58 8.83 -4.25
C ALA A 8 -14.06 8.53 -4.02
N ASP A 9 -14.75 8.14 -5.09
CA ASP A 9 -16.16 7.74 -5.05
C ASP A 9 -16.26 6.21 -5.15
N ILE A 10 -16.20 5.55 -4.01
CA ILE A 10 -16.10 4.09 -3.94
C ILE A 10 -17.47 3.46 -4.18
N LYS A 11 -17.58 2.58 -5.19
CA LYS A 11 -18.85 1.95 -5.60
C LYS A 11 -18.98 0.52 -5.13
N PHE A 12 -17.88 -0.21 -5.09
CA PHE A 12 -17.84 -1.62 -4.73
C PHE A 12 -16.68 -1.91 -3.78
N VAL A 13 -16.91 -2.88 -2.90
CA VAL A 13 -15.83 -3.63 -2.23
C VAL A 13 -15.85 -5.05 -2.80
N SER A 14 -14.76 -5.45 -3.44
CA SER A 14 -14.62 -6.74 -4.09
C SER A 14 -13.99 -7.76 -3.16
N LEU A 15 -14.60 -8.94 -3.08
CA LEU A 15 -13.96 -10.12 -2.53
C LEU A 15 -12.95 -10.66 -3.56
N CYS A 16 -11.76 -11.07 -3.14
CA CYS A 16 -10.72 -11.56 -4.05
C CYS A 16 -10.02 -12.83 -3.51
N PRO A 17 -9.73 -13.84 -4.37
CA PRO A 17 -8.95 -15.03 -3.99
C PRO A 17 -7.57 -14.65 -3.45
N ALA A 18 -6.91 -13.73 -4.16
CA ALA A 18 -5.67 -13.13 -3.70
C ALA A 18 -5.94 -11.99 -2.71
N GLY A 19 -5.90 -12.28 -1.42
CA GLY A 19 -5.19 -11.46 -0.43
C GLY A 19 -3.70 -11.66 -0.61
N MET A 20 -3.21 -11.16 -1.75
CA MET A 20 -1.80 -10.94 -1.98
C MET A 20 -1.59 -9.48 -1.65
N ASN A 21 -1.18 -9.21 -0.41
CA ASN A 21 -0.75 -7.90 0.08
C ASN A 21 0.59 -7.56 -0.58
N GLY A 22 0.60 -7.65 -1.91
CA GLY A 22 1.72 -7.29 -2.72
C GLY A 22 2.03 -7.89 -4.08
N ILE A 23 1.34 -8.92 -4.56
CA ILE A 23 1.75 -9.55 -5.83
C ILE A 23 0.52 -9.63 -6.75
N GLN A 24 0.72 -9.11 -7.98
CA GLN A 24 -0.16 -8.92 -9.16
C GLN A 24 -1.56 -9.58 -9.19
N THR A 25 -2.57 -9.00 -9.87
CA THR A 25 -2.60 -8.92 -11.35
C THR A 25 -3.49 -7.77 -11.86
N LEU A 26 -2.97 -7.11 -12.91
CA LEU A 26 -3.62 -6.13 -13.79
C LEU A 26 -5.11 -6.40 -14.06
N TYR A 27 -5.93 -5.37 -13.82
CA TYR A 27 -7.00 -5.03 -14.76
C TYR A 27 -7.14 -3.51 -14.90
N LYS A 28 -6.39 -2.94 -15.86
CA LYS A 28 -6.88 -1.74 -16.54
C LYS A 28 -7.93 -2.21 -17.54
N SER A 29 -9.21 -2.16 -17.13
CA SER A 29 -10.22 -1.83 -18.15
C SER A 29 -9.78 -0.53 -18.82
N ALA A 30 -10.14 -0.33 -20.08
CA ALA A 30 -9.86 0.89 -20.85
C ALA A 30 -10.29 2.20 -20.15
N ASP A 31 -11.01 2.10 -19.02
CA ASP A 31 -11.70 3.17 -18.30
C ASP A 31 -10.94 3.78 -17.11
N LYS A 32 -9.65 3.48 -16.90
CA LYS A 32 -8.80 4.08 -15.84
C LYS A 32 -9.31 3.90 -14.39
N ARG A 33 -9.78 2.70 -14.03
CA ARG A 33 -10.13 2.37 -12.64
C ARG A 33 -8.87 1.95 -11.87
N ALA A 34 -8.74 2.41 -10.63
CA ALA A 34 -7.67 2.02 -9.71
C ALA A 34 -8.16 0.87 -8.82
N GLU A 35 -7.26 -0.07 -8.53
CA GLU A 35 -7.53 -1.24 -7.69
C GLU A 35 -6.76 -1.11 -6.38
N PHE A 36 -7.47 -1.16 -5.25
CA PHE A 36 -6.88 -0.89 -3.94
C PHE A 36 -7.24 -2.02 -2.97
N ARG A 37 -6.23 -2.73 -2.44
CA ARG A 37 -6.44 -3.94 -1.63
C ARG A 37 -6.34 -3.67 -0.13
N GLY A 38 -7.37 -4.09 0.60
CA GLY A 38 -7.42 -4.17 2.06
C GLY A 38 -7.07 -5.56 2.59
N VAL A 39 -6.80 -5.63 3.90
CA VAL A 39 -6.41 -6.87 4.59
C VAL A 39 -7.60 -7.41 5.37
N THR A 40 -7.77 -8.72 5.38
CA THR A 40 -8.85 -9.39 6.10
C THR A 40 -8.34 -10.31 7.20
N LYS A 41 -9.16 -10.48 8.24
CA LYS A 41 -8.98 -11.41 9.34
C LYS A 41 -10.34 -12.03 9.62
N ALA A 42 -10.44 -13.35 9.48
CA ALA A 42 -11.62 -14.08 9.91
C ALA A 42 -11.80 -13.89 11.43
N SER A 43 -13.04 -13.71 11.88
CA SER A 43 -13.32 -13.65 13.31
C SER A 43 -13.00 -14.99 13.98
N THR A 44 -12.74 -14.99 15.29
CA THR A 44 -12.50 -16.22 16.05
C THR A 44 -13.68 -17.18 16.05
N GLU A 45 -14.87 -16.68 15.73
CA GLU A 45 -16.13 -17.42 15.67
C GLU A 45 -16.63 -17.52 14.21
N PHE A 46 -15.73 -17.46 13.22
CA PHE A 46 -16.09 -17.45 11.80
C PHE A 46 -16.95 -18.65 11.38
N ASP A 47 -16.72 -19.84 11.94
CA ASP A 47 -17.53 -21.02 11.60
C ASP A 47 -18.99 -20.89 12.08
N GLU A 48 -19.23 -20.16 13.17
CA GLU A 48 -20.56 -19.96 13.74
C GLU A 48 -21.24 -18.72 13.15
N LYS A 49 -20.48 -17.64 12.98
CA LYS A 49 -20.98 -16.32 12.61
C LYS A 49 -20.73 -15.95 11.16
N GLY A 50 -19.76 -16.54 10.47
CA GLY A 50 -19.39 -16.15 9.10
C GLY A 50 -18.89 -14.72 9.00
N GLU A 51 -18.23 -14.20 10.04
CA GLU A 51 -17.79 -12.80 10.11
C GLU A 51 -16.33 -12.61 9.69
N ILE A 52 -16.11 -11.71 8.74
CA ILE A 52 -14.78 -11.31 8.28
C ILE A 52 -14.56 -9.86 8.66
N HIS A 53 -13.53 -9.59 9.44
CA HIS A 53 -13.07 -8.23 9.71
C HIS A 53 -12.09 -7.83 8.60
N ALA A 54 -12.32 -6.69 7.96
CA ALA A 54 -11.45 -6.22 6.90
C ALA A 54 -11.08 -4.75 7.10
N CYS A 55 -9.79 -4.44 7.02
CA CYS A 55 -9.28 -3.09 6.89
C CYS A 55 -9.14 -2.80 5.40
N VAL A 56 -10.11 -2.06 4.83
CA VAL A 56 -10.15 -1.73 3.40
C VAL A 56 -9.01 -0.78 3.03
N TRP A 57 -8.68 0.17 3.93
CA TRP A 57 -7.55 1.07 3.76
C TRP A 57 -6.94 1.53 5.09
N ALA A 58 -5.61 1.56 5.14
CA ALA A 58 -4.83 2.08 6.28
C ALA A 58 -4.32 3.50 5.96
N PRO A 59 -4.53 4.49 6.84
CA PRO A 59 -4.16 5.87 6.55
C PRO A 59 -2.64 6.03 6.50
N ASN A 60 -2.18 7.00 5.71
CA ASN A 60 -0.77 7.40 5.53
C ASN A 60 0.17 6.28 5.03
N ARG A 61 -0.38 5.15 4.58
CA ARG A 61 0.40 4.05 4.01
C ARG A 61 0.36 4.12 2.49
N ILE A 62 1.54 4.07 1.87
CA ILE A 62 1.67 3.87 0.43
C ILE A 62 1.32 2.42 0.11
N ASP A 63 0.44 2.24 -0.86
CA ASP A 63 0.12 0.95 -1.44
C ASP A 63 1.17 0.54 -2.50
N ARG A 64 0.92 -0.57 -3.22
CA ARG A 64 1.84 -1.06 -4.25
C ARG A 64 1.82 -0.23 -5.54
N GLU A 65 0.80 0.59 -5.76
CA GLU A 65 0.66 1.50 -6.91
C GLU A 65 1.28 2.89 -6.63
N GLY A 66 1.82 3.08 -5.43
CA GLY A 66 2.39 4.34 -4.99
C GLY A 66 1.35 5.31 -4.43
N ASP A 67 0.11 4.87 -4.21
CA ASP A 67 -0.99 5.69 -3.74
C ASP A 67 -1.13 5.60 -2.23
N TRP A 68 -1.42 6.73 -1.58
CA TRP A 68 -1.69 6.80 -0.14
C TRP A 68 -2.86 7.75 0.12
N ALA A 69 -3.52 7.62 1.27
CA ALA A 69 -4.61 8.51 1.67
C ALA A 69 -4.49 8.84 3.16
N ASP A 70 -4.83 10.07 3.55
CA ASP A 70 -4.88 10.47 4.95
C ASP A 70 -6.20 10.01 5.61
N THR A 71 -6.30 10.12 6.93
CA THR A 71 -7.50 9.73 7.68
C THR A 71 -8.78 10.41 7.18
N SER A 72 -8.71 11.69 6.81
CA SER A 72 -9.89 12.44 6.34
C SER A 72 -10.39 11.93 4.98
N THR A 73 -9.48 11.52 4.10
CA THR A 73 -9.79 10.97 2.78
C THR A 73 -10.32 9.55 2.91
N VAL A 74 -9.72 8.76 3.80
CA VAL A 74 -10.20 7.41 4.13
C VAL A 74 -11.62 7.45 4.67
N GLU A 75 -11.95 8.42 5.50
CA GLU A 75 -13.32 8.64 5.98
C GLU A 75 -14.29 8.95 4.83
N LYS A 76 -13.89 9.83 3.90
CA LYS A 76 -14.69 10.13 2.70
C LYS A 76 -14.90 8.90 1.83
N MET A 77 -13.89 8.04 1.66
CA MET A 77 -14.01 6.77 0.92
C MET A 77 -15.06 5.85 1.55
N ALA A 78 -15.01 5.67 2.88
CA ALA A 78 -15.97 4.85 3.61
C ALA A 78 -17.40 5.41 3.50
N HIS A 79 -17.55 6.74 3.55
CA HIS A 79 -18.84 7.40 3.37
C HIS A 79 -19.37 7.30 1.93
N ALA A 80 -18.50 7.41 0.92
CA ALA A 80 -18.88 7.24 -0.47
C ALA A 80 -19.38 5.81 -0.72
N PHE A 81 -18.69 4.81 -0.18
CA PHE A 81 -19.13 3.41 -0.25
C PHE A 81 -20.51 3.19 0.39
N ALA A 82 -20.74 3.77 1.57
CA ALA A 82 -22.04 3.71 2.23
C ALA A 82 -23.15 4.37 1.39
N ARG A 83 -22.87 5.56 0.85
CA ARG A 83 -23.79 6.29 -0.03
C ARG A 83 -24.12 5.48 -1.29
N ASN A 84 -23.16 4.72 -1.82
CA ASN A 84 -23.29 3.92 -3.03
C ASN A 84 -23.90 2.53 -2.78
N GLY A 85 -24.42 2.27 -1.57
CA GLY A 85 -25.26 1.12 -1.27
C GLY A 85 -24.55 -0.10 -0.68
N LEU A 86 -23.27 0.05 -0.27
CA LEU A 86 -22.49 -1.01 0.39
C LEU A 86 -22.39 -2.30 -0.45
N SER A 87 -22.23 -2.14 -1.77
CA SER A 87 -22.26 -3.26 -2.71
C SER A 87 -20.97 -4.08 -2.67
N ILE A 88 -21.12 -5.41 -2.58
CA ILE A 88 -20.01 -6.36 -2.62
C ILE A 88 -20.02 -7.08 -3.96
N ASP A 89 -18.88 -7.22 -4.62
CA ASP A 89 -18.72 -7.99 -5.86
C ASP A 89 -17.55 -8.99 -5.74
N MET A 90 -17.28 -9.75 -6.80
CA MET A 90 -16.16 -10.71 -6.83
C MET A 90 -15.17 -10.29 -7.90
N VAL A 91 -13.89 -10.17 -7.52
CA VAL A 91 -12.77 -9.98 -8.45
C VAL A 91 -13.02 -8.85 -9.45
N HIS A 92 -13.56 -7.71 -8.97
CA HIS A 92 -13.87 -6.53 -9.77
C HIS A 92 -14.76 -6.80 -10.99
N ASN A 93 -15.66 -7.78 -10.90
CA ASN A 93 -16.60 -8.06 -11.98
C ASN A 93 -17.74 -7.03 -12.06
N GLU A 94 -17.86 -6.13 -11.06
CA GLU A 94 -18.91 -5.09 -10.96
C GLU A 94 -20.33 -5.65 -10.94
N VAL A 95 -20.46 -6.94 -10.65
CA VAL A 95 -21.74 -7.63 -10.46
C VAL A 95 -21.93 -7.82 -8.97
N ALA A 96 -22.84 -7.03 -8.40
CA ALA A 96 -23.17 -7.14 -6.98
C ALA A 96 -23.61 -8.58 -6.64
N LEU A 97 -22.97 -9.15 -5.63
CA LEU A 97 -23.39 -10.39 -5.02
C LEU A 97 -24.74 -10.22 -4.34
N SER A 98 -25.46 -11.34 -4.23
CA SER A 98 -26.70 -11.36 -3.46
C SER A 98 -26.40 -11.05 -2.00
N LYS A 99 -27.27 -10.24 -1.38
CA LYS A 99 -27.21 -9.98 0.07
C LYS A 99 -27.49 -11.24 0.90
N ASP A 100 -28.11 -12.25 0.28
CA ASP A 100 -28.31 -13.57 0.88
C ASP A 100 -27.03 -14.44 0.83
N ASP A 101 -26.03 -14.06 0.02
CA ASP A 101 -24.72 -14.71 -0.02
C ASP A 101 -23.72 -14.01 0.89
N VAL A 102 -23.65 -12.68 0.78
CA VAL A 102 -22.74 -11.85 1.57
C VAL A 102 -23.24 -10.41 1.66
N PHE A 103 -23.04 -9.77 2.81
CA PHE A 103 -23.34 -8.34 2.98
C PHE A 103 -22.41 -7.67 3.99
N VAL A 104 -22.37 -6.34 3.93
CA VAL A 104 -21.67 -5.50 4.92
C VAL A 104 -22.52 -5.40 6.17
N ALA A 105 -22.08 -6.02 7.26
CA ALA A 105 -22.72 -5.93 8.58
C ALA A 105 -22.34 -4.63 9.29
N GLU A 106 -21.08 -4.20 9.15
CA GLU A 106 -20.59 -2.93 9.72
C GLU A 106 -19.67 -2.22 8.73
N ASN A 107 -19.75 -0.88 8.70
CA ASN A 107 -18.89 0.01 7.92
C ASN A 107 -18.51 1.22 8.80
N PHE A 108 -17.24 1.37 9.15
CA PHE A 108 -16.81 2.33 10.16
C PHE A 108 -15.34 2.74 10.03
N ILE A 109 -14.96 3.75 10.81
CA ILE A 109 -13.56 4.17 10.97
C ILE A 109 -12.98 3.51 12.21
N ILE A 110 -11.86 2.82 12.03
CA ILE A 110 -11.18 2.02 13.06
C ILE A 110 -10.72 2.95 14.18
N GLN A 111 -11.16 2.62 15.41
CA GLN A 111 -10.76 3.34 16.61
C GLN A 111 -9.46 2.79 17.17
N LYS A 112 -8.76 3.61 17.96
CA LYS A 112 -7.52 3.19 18.61
C LYS A 112 -7.73 2.01 19.54
N GLY A 113 -6.93 0.97 19.35
CA GLY A 113 -7.01 -0.26 20.15
C GLY A 113 -8.24 -1.13 19.85
N ASP A 114 -8.81 -1.03 18.65
CA ASP A 114 -9.88 -1.94 18.23
C ASP A 114 -9.35 -3.39 18.11
N PRO A 115 -9.82 -4.33 18.98
CA PRO A 115 -9.27 -5.68 19.05
C PRO A 115 -9.51 -6.49 17.77
N ARG A 116 -10.47 -6.09 16.93
CA ARG A 116 -10.75 -6.75 15.65
C ARG A 116 -9.57 -6.65 14.68
N PHE A 117 -8.78 -5.58 14.80
CA PHE A 117 -7.68 -5.25 13.89
C PHE A 117 -6.30 -5.43 14.53
N GLU A 118 -6.23 -5.88 15.79
CA GLU A 118 -4.96 -6.18 16.46
C GLU A 118 -4.24 -7.38 15.82
N GLY A 119 -2.91 -7.24 15.72
CA GLY A 119 -2.03 -8.28 15.19
C GLY A 119 -2.26 -8.59 13.71
N MET A 120 -2.94 -7.70 12.97
CA MET A 120 -3.09 -7.84 11.54
C MET A 120 -1.73 -7.75 10.86
N LYS A 121 -1.45 -8.75 10.04
CA LYS A 121 -0.21 -8.84 9.28
C LYS A 121 -0.50 -8.63 7.81
N ASP A 122 0.45 -8.01 7.12
CA ASP A 122 0.46 -8.06 5.67
C ASP A 122 0.88 -9.45 5.19
N HIS A 123 0.94 -9.63 3.87
CA HIS A 123 1.15 -10.93 3.23
C HIS A 123 2.60 -11.41 3.40
N GLU A 124 3.51 -10.48 3.69
CA GLU A 124 4.90 -10.79 4.02
C GLU A 124 5.03 -11.18 5.50
N GLY A 125 3.90 -11.28 6.23
CA GLY A 125 3.86 -11.61 7.65
C GLY A 125 4.26 -10.45 8.56
N LYS A 126 4.49 -9.26 7.99
CA LYS A 126 4.90 -8.08 8.74
C LYS A 126 3.69 -7.45 9.39
N ASP A 127 3.88 -7.00 10.63
CA ASP A 127 2.84 -6.31 11.36
C ASP A 127 2.43 -5.02 10.64
N ILE A 128 1.12 -4.84 10.43
CA ILE A 128 0.57 -3.62 9.81
C ILE A 128 0.59 -2.47 10.83
N GLY A 129 0.69 -2.79 12.12
CA GLY A 129 0.72 -1.83 13.21
C GLY A 129 -0.64 -1.19 13.48
N ASP A 130 -0.62 -0.04 14.15
CA ASP A 130 -1.80 0.78 14.43
C ASP A 130 -2.61 1.13 13.15
N LEU A 131 -3.87 0.75 13.14
CA LEU A 131 -4.83 0.99 12.07
C LEU A 131 -5.84 2.10 12.40
N THR A 132 -5.62 2.86 13.48
CA THR A 132 -6.47 3.98 13.89
C THR A 132 -6.71 4.96 12.73
N GLY A 133 -7.97 5.32 12.50
CA GLY A 133 -8.36 6.18 11.38
C GLY A 133 -8.44 5.47 10.04
N GLY A 134 -8.17 4.16 9.99
CA GLY A 134 -8.40 3.31 8.83
C GLY A 134 -9.86 3.00 8.60
N TRP A 135 -10.17 2.53 7.40
CA TRP A 135 -11.52 2.12 7.03
C TRP A 135 -11.70 0.63 7.33
N GLY A 136 -12.53 0.33 8.34
CA GLY A 136 -12.90 -1.01 8.75
C GLY A 136 -14.29 -1.40 8.26
N ILE A 137 -14.44 -2.66 7.84
CA ILE A 137 -15.74 -3.28 7.58
C ILE A 137 -15.83 -4.65 8.26
N VAL A 138 -17.05 -5.03 8.64
CA VAL A 138 -17.39 -6.42 8.99
C VAL A 138 -18.28 -6.96 7.89
N LEU A 139 -17.85 -8.04 7.25
CA LEU A 139 -18.64 -8.77 6.25
C LEU A 139 -19.28 -9.98 6.91
N LYS A 140 -20.56 -10.21 6.59
CA LYS A 140 -21.29 -11.42 6.96
C LYS A 140 -21.38 -12.31 5.73
N VAL A 141 -20.66 -13.42 5.73
CA VAL A 141 -20.69 -14.44 4.68
C VAL A 141 -21.70 -15.51 5.09
N LEU A 142 -22.74 -15.69 4.28
CA LEU A 142 -23.79 -16.67 4.49
C LEU A 142 -23.62 -17.89 3.58
N ASN A 143 -23.10 -17.67 2.37
CA ASN A 143 -22.84 -18.71 1.40
C ASN A 143 -21.75 -19.69 1.89
N GLU A 144 -22.07 -20.99 1.94
CA GLU A 144 -21.17 -22.02 2.47
C GLU A 144 -19.93 -22.27 1.60
N ASP A 145 -20.04 -22.13 0.27
CA ASP A 145 -18.89 -22.27 -0.62
C ASP A 145 -17.90 -21.10 -0.44
N LEU A 146 -18.40 -19.88 -0.26
CA LEU A 146 -17.57 -18.72 0.08
C LEU A 146 -16.93 -18.89 1.47
N LYS A 147 -17.68 -19.36 2.48
CA LYS A 147 -17.10 -19.65 3.80
C LYS A 147 -15.98 -20.67 3.71
N LYS A 148 -16.18 -21.75 2.95
CA LYS A 148 -15.15 -22.77 2.71
C LYS A 148 -13.91 -22.16 2.05
N ALA A 149 -14.09 -21.31 1.04
CA ALA A 149 -12.98 -20.66 0.35
C ALA A 149 -12.15 -19.74 1.26
N TYR A 150 -12.80 -19.00 2.17
CA TYR A 150 -12.10 -18.23 3.21
C TYR A 150 -11.41 -19.12 4.26
N ARG A 151 -12.05 -20.23 4.67
CA ARG A 151 -11.46 -21.20 5.61
C ARG A 151 -10.20 -21.86 5.06
N GLU A 152 -10.21 -22.20 3.79
CA GLU A 152 -9.06 -22.81 3.10
C GLU A 152 -7.96 -21.79 2.76
N GLY A 153 -8.17 -20.51 3.11
CA GLY A 153 -7.24 -19.43 2.80
C GLY A 153 -7.16 -19.10 1.31
N ALA A 154 -8.06 -19.66 0.50
CA ALA A 154 -8.14 -19.40 -0.93
C ALA A 154 -8.66 -17.98 -1.21
N TRP A 155 -9.30 -17.34 -0.23
CA TRP A 155 -9.75 -15.94 -0.23
C TRP A 155 -9.32 -15.29 1.07
N ASN A 156 -8.59 -14.18 1.00
CA ASN A 156 -8.04 -13.50 2.19
C ASN A 156 -7.84 -11.99 2.01
N GLY A 157 -8.39 -11.41 0.95
CA GLY A 157 -8.32 -9.97 0.67
C GLY A 157 -9.68 -9.37 0.36
N VAL A 158 -9.77 -8.06 0.56
CA VAL A 158 -10.81 -7.22 -0.05
C VAL A 158 -10.14 -6.20 -0.94
N SER A 159 -10.86 -5.68 -1.92
CA SER A 159 -10.40 -4.57 -2.73
C SER A 159 -11.50 -3.54 -2.86
N MET A 160 -11.20 -2.27 -3.15
CA MET A 160 -12.20 -1.26 -3.46
C MET A 160 -12.09 -0.78 -4.90
N ALA A 161 -13.24 -0.47 -5.49
CA ALA A 161 -13.33 0.04 -6.86
C ALA A 161 -14.15 1.33 -6.91
N GLY A 162 -13.59 2.34 -7.58
CA GLY A 162 -14.22 3.63 -7.80
C GLY A 162 -13.29 4.62 -8.50
N PRO A 163 -13.81 5.67 -9.13
CA PRO A 163 -12.97 6.76 -9.62
C PRO A 163 -12.30 7.49 -8.44
N ALA A 164 -11.04 7.88 -8.62
CA ALA A 164 -10.25 8.62 -7.65
C ALA A 164 -9.55 9.82 -8.29
N VAL A 165 -9.40 10.89 -7.52
CA VAL A 165 -8.59 12.07 -7.84
C VAL A 165 -7.32 11.98 -7.01
N VAL A 166 -6.17 12.07 -7.68
CA VAL A 166 -4.85 11.96 -7.06
C VAL A 166 -4.00 13.20 -7.33
N ALA A 167 -3.10 13.52 -6.41
CA ALA A 167 -2.06 14.54 -6.59
C ALA A 167 -0.67 13.98 -6.26
N ASP A 168 0.36 14.51 -6.91
CA ASP A 168 1.75 14.16 -6.62
C ASP A 168 2.15 14.77 -5.28
N GLU A 169 2.10 13.97 -4.23
CA GLU A 169 2.41 14.37 -2.86
C GLU A 169 2.95 13.14 -2.12
N ALA A 170 4.06 13.30 -1.40
CA ALA A 170 4.60 12.25 -0.56
C ALA A 170 3.78 12.14 0.74
N PRO A 171 3.62 10.94 1.33
CA PRO A 171 2.99 10.81 2.63
C PRO A 171 3.75 11.63 3.68
N PRO A 172 3.06 12.10 4.75
CA PRO A 172 3.75 12.65 5.89
C PRO A 172 4.77 11.63 6.40
N ILE A 173 5.97 12.11 6.73
CA ILE A 173 7.00 11.28 7.35
C ILE A 173 6.51 10.94 8.75
N ASP A 174 5.96 9.73 8.90
CA ASP A 174 5.60 9.17 10.19
C ASP A 174 6.71 8.24 10.71
N ASP A 175 6.60 7.84 11.97
CA ASP A 175 7.58 6.97 12.63
C ASP A 175 7.80 5.65 11.87
N ARG A 176 6.85 5.21 11.03
CA ARG A 176 6.97 3.99 10.22
C ARG A 176 7.83 4.21 9.00
N LEU A 177 7.66 5.34 8.30
CA LEU A 177 8.55 5.70 7.20
C LEU A 177 9.97 5.91 7.73
N VAL A 178 10.11 6.53 8.91
CA VAL A 178 11.40 6.65 9.61
C VAL A 178 11.95 5.28 9.96
N ALA A 179 11.16 4.37 10.52
CA ALA A 179 11.59 3.01 10.86
C ALA A 179 11.97 2.18 9.62
N ALA A 180 11.22 2.31 8.53
CA ALA A 180 11.50 1.66 7.26
C ALA A 180 12.81 2.19 6.64
N MET A 181 13.03 3.51 6.68
CA MET A 181 14.28 4.13 6.26
C MET A 181 15.46 3.70 7.13
N LYS A 182 15.31 3.72 8.47
CA LYS A 182 16.33 3.22 9.41
C LYS A 182 16.71 1.77 9.09
N SER A 183 15.73 0.90 8.90
CA SER A 183 15.97 -0.51 8.56
C SER A 183 16.66 -0.68 7.21
N ALA A 184 16.26 0.09 6.18
CA ALA A 184 16.87 0.03 4.85
C ALA A 184 18.31 0.56 4.84
N LEU A 185 18.62 1.53 5.70
CA LEU A 185 19.94 2.10 5.89
C LEU A 185 20.79 1.34 6.92
N GLY A 186 20.28 0.23 7.48
CA GLY A 186 20.98 -0.56 8.50
C GLY A 186 21.19 0.16 9.84
N ILE A 187 20.46 1.25 10.08
CA ILE A 187 20.48 2.01 11.33
C ILE A 187 19.64 1.25 12.35
N ARG A 188 20.30 0.58 13.30
CA ARG A 188 19.64 -0.07 14.45
C ARG A 188 19.35 1.00 15.51
N ASP A 189 18.18 0.94 16.13
CA ASP A 189 17.90 1.72 17.33
C ASP A 189 18.85 1.25 18.44
N THR A 190 19.89 2.03 18.72
CA THR A 190 20.60 1.94 19.99
C THR A 190 19.66 2.49 21.05
N GLU A 191 19.10 1.61 21.87
CA GLU A 191 18.38 2.00 23.08
C GLU A 191 19.23 3.00 23.88
N ASN A 192 18.64 4.16 24.17
CA ASN A 192 19.04 5.16 25.17
C ASN A 192 20.48 5.04 25.70
N GLN A 193 21.45 5.52 24.93
CA GLN A 193 22.53 6.29 25.51
C GLN A 193 22.27 7.74 25.14
N GLU A 194 22.11 8.60 26.14
CA GLU A 194 22.35 10.04 25.98
C GLU A 194 23.80 10.17 25.52
N VAL A 195 24.00 10.21 24.21
CA VAL A 195 25.27 10.65 23.64
C VAL A 195 25.17 12.16 23.63
N ASP A 196 25.86 12.78 24.57
CA ASP A 196 26.05 14.23 24.63
C ASP A 196 26.96 14.63 23.47
N VAL A 197 26.41 14.60 22.24
CA VAL A 197 27.12 14.99 21.03
C VAL A 197 27.14 16.50 21.01
N THR A 198 28.32 17.06 21.26
CA THR A 198 28.52 18.50 21.15
C THR A 198 28.26 18.96 19.72
N LYS A 199 27.84 20.23 19.53
CA LYS A 199 27.55 20.77 18.19
C LYS A 199 28.72 20.57 17.22
N GLU A 200 29.95 20.62 17.72
CA GLU A 200 31.15 20.40 16.91
C GLU A 200 31.25 18.96 16.38
N GLU A 201 30.83 17.95 17.15
CA GLU A 201 30.90 16.54 16.73
C GLU A 201 29.82 16.17 15.71
N MET A 202 28.64 16.78 15.83
CA MET A 202 27.55 16.61 14.87
C MET A 202 27.87 17.28 13.52
N GLU A 203 28.51 18.45 13.53
CA GLU A 203 29.01 19.10 12.32
C GLU A 203 30.12 18.29 11.64
N ALA A 204 31.00 17.66 12.41
CA ALA A 204 32.05 16.79 11.88
C ALA A 204 31.48 15.53 11.22
N LEU A 205 30.47 14.89 11.82
CA LEU A 205 29.78 13.72 11.26
C LEU A 205 29.01 14.04 9.98
N LEU A 206 28.27 15.17 9.95
CA LEU A 206 27.56 15.65 8.77
C LEU A 206 28.51 15.98 7.62
N LYS A 207 29.67 16.57 7.94
CA LYS A 207 30.70 16.88 6.93
C LYS A 207 31.34 15.61 6.38
N ALA A 208 31.67 14.64 7.24
CA ALA A 208 32.22 13.36 6.82
C ALA A 208 31.26 12.57 5.90
N GLN A 209 29.96 12.56 6.22
CA GLN A 209 28.95 11.93 5.37
C GLN A 209 28.72 12.68 4.06
N THR A 210 28.74 14.01 4.08
CA THR A 210 28.61 14.84 2.87
C THR A 210 29.80 14.65 1.93
N ASP A 211 31.01 14.55 2.47
CA ASP A 211 32.22 14.34 1.68
C ASP A 211 32.27 12.91 1.12
N SER A 212 31.85 11.90 1.89
CA SER A 212 31.69 10.53 1.40
C SER A 212 30.65 10.40 0.27
N LEU A 213 29.51 11.10 0.38
CA LEU A 213 28.50 11.18 -0.70
C LEU A 213 29.04 11.88 -1.95
N LYS A 214 29.83 12.95 -1.80
CA LYS A 214 30.44 13.65 -2.93
C LYS A 214 31.45 12.77 -3.68
N ASP A 215 32.23 11.98 -2.95
CA ASP A 215 33.21 11.08 -3.57
C ASP A 215 32.52 9.90 -4.27
N LEU A 216 31.40 9.41 -3.73
CA LEU A 216 30.58 8.38 -4.36
C LEU A 216 29.92 8.90 -5.66
N ILE A 217 29.35 10.11 -5.63
CA ILE A 217 28.79 10.78 -6.82
C ILE A 217 29.88 11.04 -7.86
N LYS A 218 31.08 11.51 -7.47
CA LYS A 218 32.19 11.71 -8.42
C LYS A 218 32.63 10.40 -9.06
N THR A 219 32.66 9.31 -8.30
CA THR A 219 33.08 8.00 -8.80
C THR A 219 32.03 7.45 -9.78
N GLU A 220 30.74 7.50 -9.43
CA GLU A 220 29.68 7.04 -10.35
C GLU A 220 29.53 7.91 -11.59
N VAL A 221 29.64 9.23 -11.46
CA VAL A 221 29.60 10.15 -12.62
C VAL A 221 30.83 9.95 -13.52
N ALA A 222 32.03 9.71 -12.97
CA ALA A 222 33.21 9.39 -13.77
C ALA A 222 33.04 8.06 -14.53
N THR A 223 32.50 7.04 -13.87
CA THR A 223 32.25 5.72 -14.47
C THR A 223 31.20 5.79 -15.59
N ALA A 224 30.12 6.57 -15.39
CA ALA A 224 29.08 6.78 -16.38
C ALA A 224 29.54 7.64 -17.59
N VAL A 225 30.54 8.51 -17.40
CA VAL A 225 31.14 9.30 -18.49
C VAL A 225 32.09 8.44 -19.33
N GLU A 226 32.89 7.57 -18.72
CA GLU A 226 33.75 6.63 -19.46
C GLU A 226 32.93 5.62 -20.28
N GLU A 227 31.81 5.13 -19.74
CA GLU A 227 30.94 4.18 -20.47
C GLU A 227 30.21 4.82 -21.67
N LYS A 228 29.96 6.14 -21.64
CA LYS A 228 29.35 6.88 -22.76
C LYS A 228 30.35 7.31 -23.83
N VAL A 229 31.61 7.57 -23.48
CA VAL A 229 32.65 7.92 -24.45
C VAL A 229 33.14 6.67 -25.21
N GLY A 230 33.12 5.49 -24.59
CA GLY A 230 33.49 4.23 -25.26
C GLY A 230 32.47 3.69 -26.28
N LYS A 231 31.20 4.12 -26.22
CA LYS A 231 30.13 3.65 -27.14
C LYS A 231 29.90 4.53 -28.38
N SER A 232 30.56 5.69 -28.50
CA SER A 232 30.38 6.61 -29.64
C SER A 232 31.34 6.40 -30.81
N GLU A 233 32.30 5.47 -30.75
CA GLU A 233 33.25 5.23 -31.85
C GLU A 233 32.87 4.07 -32.81
N GLU A 234 31.85 3.25 -32.52
CA GLU A 234 31.56 2.05 -33.33
C GLU A 234 30.36 2.12 -34.28
N ASP A 235 29.64 3.24 -34.39
CA ASP A 235 28.46 3.33 -35.27
C ASP A 235 28.47 4.60 -36.14
N GLN A 236 29.30 4.59 -37.19
CA GLN A 236 29.11 5.44 -38.37
C GLN A 236 28.75 4.57 -39.59
N PRO A 237 27.67 4.87 -40.31
CA PRO A 237 27.30 4.14 -41.52
C PRO A 237 28.28 4.46 -42.65
N LYS A 238 28.74 3.42 -43.36
CA LYS A 238 29.57 3.54 -44.57
C LYS A 238 28.70 4.08 -45.72
N ASP A 239 28.88 5.35 -46.07
CA ASP A 239 28.43 5.90 -47.35
C ASP A 239 29.40 5.49 -48.47
N GLU A 240 28.86 4.86 -49.52
CA GLU A 240 29.54 4.55 -50.78
C GLU A 240 29.78 5.84 -51.60
N PRO A 241 30.94 6.00 -52.27
CA PRO A 241 31.12 7.10 -53.21
C PRO A 241 30.54 6.73 -54.59
N LYS A 242 29.76 7.66 -55.15
CA LYS A 242 29.45 7.73 -56.57
C LYS A 242 30.72 8.08 -57.34
N ASP A 243 31.06 7.26 -58.33
CA ASP A 243 31.34 7.64 -59.73
C ASP A 243 31.36 6.39 -60.63
#